data_AF-A0A819PYF2-F1
#
_entry.id   AF-A0A819PYF2-F1
#
_cell.length_a   1.000
_cell.length_b   1.000
_cell.length_c   1.000
_cell.angle_alpha   90.00
_cell.angle_beta   90.00
_cell.angle_gamma   90.00
#
_symmetry.space_group_name_H-M   'P 1'
#
loop_
_entity.id
_entity.type
_entity.pdbx_description
1 polymer ?
#
loop_
_entity_poly.entity_id
_entity_poly.type
_entity_poly.pdbx_seq_one_letter_code
_entity_poly.pdbx_strand_id
1 'polypeptide(L)'
;MAVCGSVNGIFVPETFLQSALIGAQSPDGRCRSFSTDANGDGLGLLLLKRLSDAERVGDRIYCVIRDVLSGPDGNEDKTTFVVLSAAGQGRLLANIYLRNNFDTRKLLFVEVHGTGTPVDQPIEANCLGRFFNRSNLDPLLLLGSIKSNLGHTEGAAGVASVIKVTMCMYHRGITANMQFTSLNPKIDAQKYNLYIVQNFVPFSSLPNNGKVVIGVNSFGMGGTTTHAIIEEYQPNKTSIENGHIDDGNHIKSKQYFIFIFSTKRRQSLNHQLMI
;
A
#
# COMPACT_ATOMS: atom_id res chain seq x y z
N MET A 1 20.59 6.68 -5.83
CA MET A 1 19.35 6.16 -6.43
C MET A 1 19.40 4.64 -6.31
N ALA A 2 18.26 3.98 -6.13
CA ALA A 2 18.16 2.52 -6.04
C ALA A 2 16.92 2.04 -6.78
N VAL A 3 16.98 0.86 -7.37
CA VAL A 3 15.80 0.14 -7.86
C VAL A 3 15.48 -0.92 -6.83
N CYS A 4 14.24 -0.92 -6.34
CA CYS A 4 13.72 -1.90 -5.40
C CYS A 4 12.47 -2.52 -5.99
N GLY A 5 12.30 -3.83 -5.89
CA GLY A 5 11.13 -4.48 -6.42
C GLY A 5 11.19 -5.99 -6.28
N SER A 6 10.18 -6.65 -6.81
CA SER A 6 10.03 -8.09 -6.71
C SER A 6 9.17 -8.63 -7.85
N VAL A 7 9.32 -9.93 -8.10
CA VAL A 7 8.55 -10.68 -9.09
C VAL A 7 8.09 -12.00 -8.48
N ASN A 8 6.88 -12.41 -8.83
CA ASN A 8 6.33 -13.72 -8.58
C ASN A 8 5.72 -14.28 -9.88
N GLY A 9 5.97 -15.55 -10.15
CA GLY A 9 5.43 -16.24 -11.31
C GLY A 9 5.29 -17.73 -11.04
N ILE A 10 4.08 -18.26 -11.20
CA ILE A 10 3.78 -19.68 -11.05
C ILE A 10 3.82 -20.34 -12.43
N PHE A 11 4.98 -20.86 -12.81
CA PHE A 11 5.21 -21.44 -14.14
C PHE A 11 5.04 -22.96 -14.19
N VAL A 12 4.98 -23.63 -13.04
CA VAL A 12 4.89 -25.09 -12.95
C VAL A 12 3.76 -25.50 -12.00
N PRO A 13 3.00 -26.57 -12.32
CA PRO A 13 1.81 -26.97 -11.55
C PRO A 13 2.14 -27.48 -10.14
N GLU A 14 3.35 -27.95 -9.90
CA GLU A 14 3.79 -28.47 -8.59
C GLU A 14 3.70 -27.40 -7.50
N THR A 15 4.03 -26.15 -7.82
CA THR A 15 3.91 -25.02 -6.88
C THR A 15 2.46 -24.82 -6.45
N PHE A 16 1.52 -24.92 -7.39
CA PHE A 16 0.09 -24.84 -7.10
C PHE A 16 -0.35 -26.02 -6.22
N LEU A 17 0.06 -27.25 -6.55
CA LEU A 17 -0.28 -28.45 -5.77
C LEU A 17 0.27 -28.38 -4.34
N GLN A 18 1.51 -27.92 -4.15
CA GLN A 18 2.12 -27.76 -2.82
C GLN A 18 1.36 -26.75 -1.97
N SER A 19 0.96 -25.62 -2.55
CA SER A 19 0.15 -24.61 -1.85
C SER A 19 -1.25 -25.14 -1.48
N ALA A 20 -1.84 -26.00 -2.32
CA ALA A 20 -3.12 -26.64 -2.02
C ALA A 20 -3.01 -27.65 -0.86
N LEU A 21 -1.92 -28.43 -0.79
CA LEU A 21 -1.68 -29.41 0.27
C LEU A 21 -1.58 -28.79 1.67
N ILE A 22 -1.07 -27.56 1.77
CA ILE A 22 -0.97 -26.83 3.04
C ILE A 22 -2.23 -25.99 3.34
N GLY A 23 -3.28 -26.11 2.53
CA GLY A 23 -4.53 -25.38 2.71
C GLY A 23 -4.45 -23.89 2.39
N ALA A 24 -3.42 -23.45 1.65
CA ALA A 24 -3.21 -22.04 1.30
C ALA A 24 -4.00 -21.59 0.06
N GLN A 25 -4.86 -22.45 -0.51
CA GLN A 25 -5.66 -22.16 -1.70
C GLN A 25 -7.16 -22.10 -1.40
N SER A 26 -7.86 -21.16 -2.03
CA SER A 26 -9.33 -21.13 -2.07
C SER A 26 -9.83 -22.21 -3.02
N PRO A 27 -10.92 -22.92 -2.67
CA PRO A 27 -11.54 -23.92 -3.54
C PRO A 27 -11.99 -23.39 -4.91
N ASP A 28 -12.17 -22.07 -5.05
CA ASP A 28 -12.64 -21.41 -6.28
C ASP A 28 -11.59 -20.57 -6.99
N GLY A 29 -10.32 -20.62 -6.54
CA GLY A 29 -9.21 -19.89 -7.17
C GLY A 29 -9.33 -18.36 -7.14
N ARG A 30 -10.12 -17.80 -6.20
CA ARG A 30 -10.22 -16.35 -5.98
C ARG A 30 -9.67 -15.95 -4.62
N CYS A 31 -9.03 -14.78 -4.56
CA CYS A 31 -8.54 -14.20 -3.32
C CYS A 31 -9.46 -13.07 -2.91
N ARG A 32 -10.04 -13.20 -1.73
CA ARG A 32 -10.90 -12.18 -1.16
C ARG A 32 -10.18 -11.61 0.04
N SER A 33 -9.68 -10.38 0.04
CA SER A 33 -9.28 -9.83 1.35
C SER A 33 -10.54 -9.78 2.20
N PHE A 34 -10.52 -10.42 3.38
CA PHE A 34 -11.70 -10.68 4.22
C PHE A 34 -12.56 -11.93 3.85
N SER A 35 -12.09 -12.83 2.96
CA SER A 35 -12.52 -14.27 2.79
C SER A 35 -11.50 -15.09 1.94
N THR A 36 -11.72 -16.31 1.47
CA THR A 36 -10.63 -17.26 1.08
C THR A 36 -9.65 -16.83 -0.06
N ASP A 37 -8.44 -17.45 -0.08
CA ASP A 37 -7.21 -17.07 -0.81
C ASP A 37 -7.07 -17.51 -2.29
N ALA A 38 -6.43 -16.71 -3.13
CA ALA A 38 -5.89 -17.20 -4.41
C ALA A 38 -4.53 -16.62 -4.70
N ASN A 39 -3.67 -17.43 -5.32
CA ASN A 39 -2.36 -17.00 -5.77
C ASN A 39 -2.46 -16.10 -7.02
N GLY A 40 -1.50 -15.21 -7.16
CA GLY A 40 -1.35 -14.36 -8.34
C GLY A 40 0.09 -14.24 -8.79
N ASP A 41 0.27 -13.94 -10.07
CA ASP A 41 1.56 -13.52 -10.62
C ASP A 41 1.69 -12.00 -10.54
N GLY A 42 2.91 -11.50 -10.44
CA GLY A 42 3.12 -10.06 -10.42
C GLY A 42 4.57 -9.66 -10.49
N LEU A 43 4.83 -8.51 -11.10
CA LEU A 43 6.13 -7.85 -11.11
C LEU A 43 5.92 -6.39 -10.80
N GLY A 44 6.71 -5.86 -9.86
CA GLY A 44 6.69 -4.45 -9.49
C GLY A 44 8.08 -3.93 -9.23
N LEU A 45 8.34 -2.70 -9.68
CA LEU A 45 9.61 -1.98 -9.47
C LEU A 45 9.32 -0.57 -8.98
N LEU A 46 10.16 -0.11 -8.05
CA LEU A 46 10.17 1.22 -7.46
C LEU A 46 11.54 1.84 -7.71
N LEU A 47 11.56 3.09 -8.16
CA LEU A 47 12.77 3.89 -8.24
C LEU A 47 12.87 4.78 -7.01
N LEU A 48 13.88 4.55 -6.18
CA LEU A 48 14.08 5.25 -4.93
C LEU A 48 15.24 6.24 -5.03
N LYS A 49 15.02 7.44 -4.50
CA LYS A 49 16.01 8.49 -4.36
C LYS A 49 15.81 9.17 -3.00
N ARG A 50 16.86 9.74 -2.42
CA ARG A 50 16.70 10.61 -1.24
C ARG A 50 15.80 11.78 -1.63
N LEU A 51 14.88 12.15 -0.75
CA LEU A 51 13.90 13.21 -1.03
C LEU A 51 14.58 14.50 -1.50
N SER A 52 15.63 14.94 -0.80
CA SER A 52 16.39 16.14 -1.16
C SER A 52 17.06 16.07 -2.54
N ASP A 53 17.53 14.89 -2.95
CA ASP A 53 18.11 14.69 -4.27
C ASP A 53 17.05 14.73 -5.38
N ALA A 54 15.85 14.22 -5.10
CA ALA A 54 14.71 14.25 -6.02
C ALA A 54 14.15 15.67 -6.19
N GLU A 55 13.99 16.40 -5.08
CA GLU A 55 13.56 17.81 -5.09
C GLU A 55 14.56 18.69 -5.85
N ARG A 56 15.86 18.51 -5.61
CA ARG A 56 16.93 19.29 -6.24
C ARG A 56 16.94 19.20 -7.77
N VAL A 57 16.62 18.03 -8.33
CA VAL A 57 16.62 17.82 -9.79
C VAL A 57 15.22 17.94 -10.41
N GLY A 58 14.21 18.31 -9.61
CA GLY A 58 12.84 18.47 -10.07
C GLY A 58 12.18 17.15 -10.48
N ASP A 59 12.56 16.03 -9.86
CA ASP A 59 11.91 14.75 -10.12
C ASP A 59 10.44 14.80 -9.71
N ARG A 60 9.62 14.03 -10.44
CA ARG A 60 8.27 13.73 -10.00
C ARG A 60 8.31 12.75 -8.82
N ILE A 61 7.97 13.24 -7.64
CA ILE A 61 7.89 12.43 -6.42
C ILE A 61 6.43 11.98 -6.23
N TYR A 62 6.21 10.66 -6.23
CA TYR A 62 4.87 10.08 -6.03
C TYR A 62 4.48 9.99 -4.55
N CYS A 63 5.43 9.59 -3.69
CA CYS A 63 5.25 9.50 -2.25
C CYS A 63 6.62 9.53 -1.56
N VAL A 64 6.61 9.62 -0.23
CA VAL A 64 7.81 9.54 0.62
C VAL A 64 7.70 8.29 1.47
N ILE A 65 8.69 7.40 1.39
CA ILE A 65 8.84 6.31 2.35
C ILE A 65 9.49 6.90 3.59
N ARG A 66 8.71 7.09 4.66
CA ARG A 66 9.20 7.71 5.90
C ARG A 66 10.10 6.75 6.66
N ASP A 67 9.64 5.51 6.78
CA ASP A 67 10.40 4.45 7.43
C ASP A 67 9.88 3.06 7.03
N VAL A 68 10.76 2.05 7.14
CA VAL A 68 10.45 0.64 6.99
C VAL A 68 11.14 -0.14 8.12
N LEU A 69 10.40 -1.00 8.79
CA LEU A 69 10.95 -1.91 9.78
C LEU A 69 10.54 -3.34 9.44
N SER A 70 11.53 -4.24 9.49
CA SER A 70 11.33 -5.68 9.33
C SER A 70 11.90 -6.41 10.54
N GLY A 71 11.26 -7.49 10.96
CA GLY A 71 11.73 -8.31 12.07
C GLY A 71 10.94 -9.62 12.20
N PRO A 72 11.46 -10.58 12.97
CA PRO A 72 10.72 -11.81 13.28
C PRO A 72 9.52 -11.49 14.17
N ASP A 73 8.41 -12.17 13.94
CA ASP A 73 7.21 -12.03 14.77
C ASP A 73 7.28 -12.84 16.07
N GLY A 74 8.09 -13.91 16.10
CA GLY A 74 8.27 -14.76 17.28
C GLY A 74 7.26 -15.91 17.33
N ASN A 75 7.18 -16.60 18.46
CA ASN A 75 6.34 -17.80 18.63
C ASN A 75 5.45 -17.78 19.88
N GLU A 76 5.37 -16.65 20.60
CA GLU A 76 4.80 -16.61 21.95
C GLU A 76 3.29 -16.91 21.99
N ASP A 77 2.57 -16.52 20.94
CA ASP A 77 1.12 -16.66 20.79
C ASP A 77 0.71 -17.43 19.53
N LYS A 78 1.66 -18.15 18.91
CA LYS A 78 1.42 -18.95 17.70
C LYS A 78 0.95 -20.34 18.04
N THR A 79 -0.17 -20.76 17.44
CA THR A 79 -0.63 -22.15 17.51
C THR A 79 0.08 -23.06 16.52
N THR A 80 0.57 -22.52 15.39
CA THR A 80 1.36 -23.22 14.38
C THR A 80 2.39 -22.27 13.77
N PHE A 81 3.38 -22.79 13.03
CA PHE A 81 4.41 -21.96 12.42
C PHE A 81 3.89 -20.98 11.34
N VAL A 82 2.74 -21.29 10.72
CA VAL A 82 2.13 -20.49 9.65
C VAL A 82 1.25 -19.35 10.17
N VAL A 83 0.75 -19.45 11.41
CA VAL A 83 -0.11 -18.43 12.02
C VAL A 83 0.72 -17.21 12.38
N LEU A 84 0.17 -16.02 12.12
CA LEU A 84 0.83 -14.76 12.45
C LEU A 84 0.75 -14.46 13.95
N SER A 85 1.84 -13.94 14.54
CA SER A 85 1.86 -13.52 15.95
C SER A 85 1.28 -12.11 16.14
N ALA A 86 0.32 -11.94 17.04
CA ALA A 86 -0.18 -10.60 17.40
C ALA A 86 0.87 -9.83 18.23
N ALA A 87 1.57 -10.52 19.13
CA ALA A 87 2.65 -9.94 19.91
C ALA A 87 3.79 -9.41 19.02
N GLY A 88 4.20 -10.19 18.02
CA GLY A 88 5.18 -9.79 17.01
C GLY A 88 4.77 -8.55 16.22
N GLN A 89 3.55 -8.53 15.69
CA GLN A 89 3.00 -7.37 14.99
C GLN A 89 2.97 -6.13 15.90
N GLY A 90 2.50 -6.28 17.13
CA GLY A 90 2.43 -5.18 18.11
C GLY A 90 3.80 -4.60 18.43
N ARG A 91 4.82 -5.45 18.63
CA ARG A 91 6.22 -5.01 18.83
C ARG A 91 6.77 -4.27 17.62
N LEU A 92 6.52 -4.78 16.42
CA LEU A 92 6.97 -4.16 15.18
C LEU A 92 6.39 -2.74 15.05
N LEU A 93 5.08 -2.60 15.27
CA LEU A 93 4.40 -1.31 15.27
C LEU A 93 4.95 -0.38 16.38
N ALA A 94 5.06 -0.87 17.61
CA ALA A 94 5.62 -0.06 18.71
C ALA A 94 7.01 0.48 18.36
N ASN A 95 7.92 -0.37 17.87
CA ASN A 95 9.28 0.02 17.54
C ASN A 95 9.34 1.08 16.43
N ILE A 96 8.61 0.89 15.33
CA ILE A 96 8.66 1.82 14.20
C ILE A 96 8.00 3.16 14.55
N TYR A 97 6.86 3.17 15.25
CA TYR A 97 6.19 4.42 15.60
C TYR A 97 6.92 5.18 16.72
N LEU A 98 7.48 4.49 17.73
CA LEU A 98 8.27 5.11 18.79
C LEU A 98 9.55 5.75 18.23
N ARG A 99 10.33 5.04 17.40
CA ARG A 99 11.60 5.56 16.88
C ARG A 99 11.44 6.75 15.94
N ASN A 100 10.26 6.91 15.33
CA ASN A 100 9.93 8.05 14.48
C ASN A 100 9.29 9.20 15.24
N ASN A 101 8.98 9.04 16.53
CA ASN A 101 8.13 9.97 17.30
C ASN A 101 6.87 10.34 16.52
N PHE A 102 6.24 9.35 15.87
CA PHE A 102 5.17 9.58 14.93
C PHE A 102 3.82 9.62 15.65
N ASP A 103 3.05 10.69 15.40
CA ASP A 103 1.69 10.80 15.90
C ASP A 103 0.77 9.82 15.17
N THR A 104 0.46 8.72 15.83
CA THR A 104 -0.36 7.61 15.31
C THR A 104 -1.74 8.04 14.85
N ARG A 105 -2.25 9.22 15.27
CA ARG A 105 -3.51 9.81 14.80
C ARG A 105 -3.46 10.28 13.35
N LYS A 106 -2.26 10.55 12.81
CA LYS A 106 -2.06 10.96 11.42
C LYS A 106 -2.18 9.82 10.41
N LEU A 107 -2.13 8.56 10.88
CA LEU A 107 -2.29 7.40 10.02
C LEU A 107 -3.75 7.29 9.56
N LEU A 108 -4.03 7.40 8.28
CA LEU A 108 -5.42 7.36 7.79
C LEU A 108 -5.86 5.96 7.40
N PHE A 109 -4.94 5.22 6.78
CA PHE A 109 -5.21 3.94 6.19
C PHE A 109 -4.08 2.96 6.49
N VAL A 110 -4.42 1.70 6.67
CA VAL A 110 -3.46 0.60 6.65
C VAL A 110 -3.81 -0.31 5.49
N GLU A 111 -2.88 -0.41 4.56
CA GLU A 111 -2.83 -1.50 3.59
C GLU A 111 -2.36 -2.75 4.35
N VAL A 112 -3.34 -3.54 4.82
CA VAL A 112 -3.09 -4.72 5.63
C VAL A 112 -2.51 -5.86 4.78
N HIS A 113 -1.80 -6.78 5.43
CA HIS A 113 -1.31 -7.97 4.78
C HIS A 113 -2.47 -8.77 4.21
N GLY A 114 -3.55 -8.98 4.98
CA GLY A 114 -4.88 -9.28 4.44
C GLY A 114 -4.98 -10.60 3.68
N THR A 115 -4.37 -11.67 4.21
CA THR A 115 -4.30 -13.04 3.64
C THR A 115 -5.62 -13.78 3.58
N GLY A 116 -6.80 -13.17 3.65
CA GLY A 116 -8.02 -13.96 3.43
C GLY A 116 -8.37 -15.03 4.51
N THR A 117 -7.44 -15.42 5.39
CA THR A 117 -7.63 -16.54 6.31
C THR A 117 -8.56 -16.15 7.46
N PRO A 118 -9.47 -17.06 7.89
CA PRO A 118 -10.35 -16.80 9.03
C PRO A 118 -9.62 -16.58 10.36
N VAL A 119 -8.35 -16.98 10.45
CA VAL A 119 -7.51 -16.91 11.66
C VAL A 119 -6.69 -15.63 11.69
N ASP A 120 -5.95 -15.31 10.63
CA ASP A 120 -5.00 -14.18 10.66
C ASP A 120 -5.68 -12.82 10.51
N GLN A 121 -6.84 -12.76 9.85
CA GLN A 121 -7.60 -11.52 9.69
C GLN A 121 -7.98 -10.87 11.04
N PRO A 122 -8.62 -11.59 11.98
CA PRO A 122 -8.84 -11.06 13.34
C PRO A 122 -7.56 -10.68 14.06
N ILE A 123 -6.49 -11.46 13.90
CA ILE A 123 -5.20 -11.21 14.57
C ILE A 123 -4.65 -9.86 14.12
N GLU A 124 -4.54 -9.63 12.81
CA GLU A 124 -4.00 -8.39 12.24
C GLU A 124 -4.90 -7.18 12.55
N ALA A 125 -6.20 -7.28 12.27
CA ALA A 125 -7.13 -6.17 12.48
C ALA A 125 -7.23 -5.77 13.96
N ASN A 126 -7.35 -6.74 14.87
CA ASN A 126 -7.44 -6.45 16.30
C ASN A 126 -6.09 -5.99 16.86
N CYS A 127 -4.96 -6.44 16.32
CA CYS A 127 -3.64 -5.92 16.70
C CYS A 127 -3.51 -4.43 16.33
N LEU A 128 -3.87 -4.05 15.11
CA LEU A 128 -3.92 -2.65 14.68
C LEU A 128 -4.88 -1.84 15.56
N GLY A 129 -6.08 -2.37 15.80
CA GLY A 129 -7.08 -1.74 16.64
C GLY A 129 -6.60 -1.45 18.07
N ARG A 130 -5.93 -2.43 18.70
CA ARG A 130 -5.32 -2.27 20.03
C ARG A 130 -4.18 -1.28 20.03
N PHE A 131 -3.33 -1.30 19.01
CA PHE A 131 -2.15 -0.44 18.93
C PHE A 131 -2.53 1.03 18.72
N PHE A 132 -3.41 1.31 17.75
CA PHE A 132 -3.84 2.67 17.43
C PHE A 132 -4.88 3.21 18.42
N ASN A 133 -5.61 2.33 19.11
CA ASN A 133 -6.56 2.62 20.18
C ASN A 133 -7.45 3.84 19.90
N ARG A 134 -8.19 3.79 18.78
CA ARG A 134 -9.04 4.90 18.31
C ARG A 134 -10.49 4.85 18.79
N SER A 135 -10.78 4.10 19.85
CA SER A 135 -12.15 3.85 20.30
C SER A 135 -12.98 5.12 20.55
N ASN A 136 -12.32 6.25 20.83
CA ASN A 136 -12.97 7.56 21.07
C ASN A 136 -12.53 8.66 20.08
N LEU A 137 -11.92 8.31 18.94
CA LEU A 137 -11.34 9.27 18.00
C LEU A 137 -11.97 9.15 16.62
N ASP A 138 -12.51 10.27 16.11
CA ASP A 138 -12.82 10.42 14.70
C ASP A 138 -11.62 11.03 13.94
N PRO A 139 -11.30 10.54 12.73
CA PRO A 139 -12.00 9.51 11.96
C PRO A 139 -11.54 8.08 12.31
N LEU A 140 -12.39 7.11 11.93
CA LEU A 140 -12.09 5.67 11.89
C LEU A 140 -10.72 5.38 11.24
N LEU A 141 -10.02 4.35 11.73
CA LEU A 141 -8.87 3.81 11.01
C LEU A 141 -9.36 2.96 9.83
N LEU A 142 -8.99 3.36 8.63
CA LEU A 142 -9.41 2.69 7.41
C LEU A 142 -8.48 1.49 7.12
N LEU A 143 -9.05 0.34 6.77
CA LEU A 143 -8.31 -0.88 6.44
C LEU A 143 -8.68 -1.41 5.05
N GLY A 144 -7.69 -1.95 4.35
CA GLY A 144 -7.92 -2.65 3.09
C GLY A 144 -6.68 -3.38 2.60
N SER A 145 -6.82 -4.17 1.54
CA SER A 145 -5.73 -4.94 0.97
C SER A 145 -5.91 -5.16 -0.52
N ILE A 146 -4.83 -4.99 -1.27
CA ILE A 146 -4.74 -5.22 -2.72
C ILE A 146 -5.00 -6.69 -3.09
N LYS A 147 -4.85 -7.61 -2.14
CA LYS A 147 -5.05 -9.05 -2.40
C LYS A 147 -6.48 -9.35 -2.83
N SER A 148 -7.46 -8.56 -2.40
CA SER A 148 -8.85 -8.64 -2.89
C SER A 148 -9.01 -8.38 -4.39
N ASN A 149 -8.05 -7.67 -5.01
CA ASN A 149 -8.07 -7.34 -6.42
C ASN A 149 -7.20 -8.29 -7.25
N LEU A 150 -5.99 -8.59 -6.78
CA LEU A 150 -4.95 -9.24 -7.57
C LEU A 150 -4.62 -10.67 -7.16
N GLY A 151 -5.18 -11.16 -6.05
CA GLY A 151 -4.62 -12.35 -5.44
C GLY A 151 -3.45 -12.06 -4.51
N HIS A 152 -3.04 -13.09 -3.80
CA HIS A 152 -1.78 -13.12 -3.11
C HIS A 152 -0.65 -13.32 -4.12
N THR A 153 0.02 -12.24 -4.52
CA THR A 153 1.17 -12.29 -5.44
C THR A 153 2.49 -12.71 -4.79
N GLU A 154 2.41 -13.50 -3.71
CA GLU A 154 3.52 -14.02 -2.89
C GLU A 154 4.71 -13.04 -2.75
N GLY A 155 5.85 -13.34 -3.38
CA GLY A 155 7.06 -12.53 -3.33
C GLY A 155 6.87 -11.08 -3.82
N ALA A 156 5.88 -10.84 -4.68
CA ALA A 156 5.53 -9.51 -5.20
C ALA A 156 4.43 -8.80 -4.39
N ALA A 157 3.87 -9.41 -3.35
CA ALA A 157 2.75 -8.82 -2.59
C ALA A 157 3.12 -7.48 -1.93
N GLY A 158 4.31 -7.38 -1.35
CA GLY A 158 4.77 -6.15 -0.70
C GLY A 158 4.89 -4.98 -1.69
N VAL A 159 5.51 -5.20 -2.85
CA VAL A 159 5.66 -4.13 -3.87
C VAL A 159 4.31 -3.76 -4.48
N ALA A 160 3.41 -4.73 -4.67
CA ALA A 160 2.06 -4.47 -5.15
C ALA A 160 1.27 -3.56 -4.18
N SER A 161 1.33 -3.85 -2.87
CA SER A 161 0.72 -3.02 -1.83
C SER A 161 1.30 -1.60 -1.78
N VAL A 162 2.63 -1.44 -1.91
CA VAL A 162 3.26 -0.12 -1.99
C VAL A 162 2.77 0.64 -3.23
N ILE A 163 2.75 0.00 -4.40
CA ILE A 163 2.25 0.61 -5.65
C ILE A 163 0.80 1.08 -5.50
N LYS A 164 -0.08 0.25 -4.94
CA LYS A 164 -1.48 0.65 -4.67
C LYS A 164 -1.52 1.90 -3.79
N VAL A 165 -0.81 1.91 -2.67
CA VAL A 165 -0.82 3.05 -1.75
C VAL A 165 -0.27 4.31 -2.41
N THR A 166 0.80 4.19 -3.18
CA THR A 166 1.35 5.29 -3.97
C THR A 166 0.33 5.82 -4.98
N MET A 167 -0.40 4.94 -5.68
CA MET A 167 -1.43 5.34 -6.63
C MET A 167 -2.67 5.92 -5.93
N CYS A 168 -3.04 5.44 -4.74
CA CYS A 168 -4.07 6.05 -3.90
C CYS A 168 -3.71 7.48 -3.52
N MET A 169 -2.45 7.73 -3.15
CA MET A 169 -1.97 9.08 -2.88
C MET A 169 -2.00 9.97 -4.12
N TYR A 170 -1.49 9.44 -5.23
CA TYR A 170 -1.43 10.17 -6.49
C TYR A 170 -2.83 10.54 -7.03
N HIS A 171 -3.79 9.63 -6.91
CA HIS A 171 -5.19 9.83 -7.32
C HIS A 171 -6.09 10.38 -6.20
N ARG A 172 -5.51 10.74 -5.05
CA ARG A 172 -6.20 11.42 -3.93
C ARG A 172 -7.41 10.65 -3.37
N GLY A 173 -7.30 9.33 -3.23
CA GLY A 173 -8.34 8.51 -2.59
C GLY A 173 -7.98 7.05 -2.40
N ILE A 174 -8.71 6.38 -1.52
CA ILE A 174 -8.52 4.97 -1.16
C ILE A 174 -9.47 4.12 -1.99
N THR A 175 -8.96 3.09 -2.64
CA THR A 175 -9.78 2.17 -3.44
C THR A 175 -10.54 1.18 -2.55
N ALA A 176 -11.72 0.75 -3.02
CA ALA A 176 -12.51 -0.29 -2.38
C ALA A 176 -11.76 -1.63 -2.28
N ASN A 177 -12.04 -2.40 -1.23
CA ASN A 177 -11.76 -3.84 -1.21
C ASN A 177 -12.79 -4.54 -2.10
N MET A 178 -12.32 -5.33 -3.06
CA MET A 178 -13.22 -6.09 -3.93
C MET A 178 -13.77 -7.32 -3.19
N GLN A 179 -14.97 -7.77 -3.59
CA GLN A 179 -15.57 -9.01 -3.10
C GLN A 179 -15.80 -9.06 -1.57
N PHE A 180 -15.89 -7.90 -0.91
CA PHE A 180 -16.28 -7.81 0.49
C PHE A 180 -17.78 -8.08 0.63
N THR A 181 -18.16 -9.22 1.22
CA THR A 181 -19.57 -9.59 1.46
C THR A 181 -20.01 -9.29 2.89
N SER A 182 -19.17 -9.65 3.86
CA SER A 182 -19.45 -9.49 5.27
C SER A 182 -18.15 -9.41 6.07
N LEU A 183 -18.19 -8.69 7.19
CA LEU A 183 -17.06 -8.61 8.11
C LEU A 183 -16.94 -9.94 8.88
N ASN A 184 -15.73 -10.45 9.04
CA ASN A 184 -15.46 -11.57 9.94
C ASN A 184 -15.87 -11.16 11.37
N PRO A 185 -16.80 -11.89 12.03
CA PRO A 185 -17.36 -11.50 13.32
C PRO A 185 -16.33 -11.52 14.48
N LYS A 186 -15.15 -12.11 14.27
CA LYS A 186 -14.04 -12.08 15.23
C LYS A 186 -13.23 -10.78 15.18
N ILE A 187 -13.49 -9.90 14.20
CA ILE A 187 -12.88 -8.57 14.13
C ILE A 187 -13.71 -7.61 14.98
N ASP A 188 -13.09 -7.06 16.01
CA ASP A 188 -13.69 -6.12 16.97
C ASP A 188 -13.78 -4.69 16.38
N ALA A 189 -14.32 -4.54 15.17
CA ALA A 189 -14.25 -3.30 14.40
C ALA A 189 -14.90 -2.10 15.10
N GLN A 190 -16.09 -2.30 15.71
CA GLN A 190 -16.77 -1.25 16.47
C GLN A 190 -15.97 -0.82 17.71
N LYS A 191 -15.44 -1.79 18.45
CA LYS A 191 -14.65 -1.53 19.67
C LYS A 191 -13.37 -0.74 19.37
N TYR A 192 -12.73 -1.01 18.24
CA TYR A 192 -11.45 -0.41 17.87
C TYR A 192 -11.55 0.75 16.86
N ASN A 193 -12.78 1.18 16.53
CA ASN A 193 -13.05 2.21 15.53
C ASN A 193 -12.33 1.92 14.19
N LEU A 194 -12.50 0.70 13.68
CA LEU A 194 -11.95 0.23 12.41
C LEU A 194 -13.03 0.26 11.32
N TYR A 195 -12.66 0.66 10.12
CA TYR A 195 -13.54 0.61 8.96
C TYR A 195 -12.86 -0.10 7.79
N ILE A 196 -13.45 -1.22 7.36
CA ILE A 196 -13.01 -1.90 6.15
C ILE A 196 -13.56 -1.14 4.95
N VAL A 197 -12.67 -0.71 4.05
CA VAL A 197 -13.04 0.16 2.93
C VAL A 197 -13.86 -0.62 1.89
N GLN A 198 -15.13 -0.27 1.72
CA GLN A 198 -16.06 -0.93 0.77
C GLN A 198 -16.30 -0.15 -0.52
N ASN A 199 -16.09 1.17 -0.47
CA ASN A 199 -16.27 2.06 -1.61
C ASN A 199 -15.04 2.96 -1.73
N PHE A 200 -14.88 3.64 -2.87
CA PHE A 200 -13.83 4.64 -3.02
C PHE A 200 -14.00 5.76 -1.98
N VAL A 201 -12.94 6.05 -1.23
CA VAL A 201 -12.94 7.10 -0.21
C VAL A 201 -12.01 8.23 -0.67
N PRO A 202 -12.55 9.37 -1.16
CA PRO A 202 -11.71 10.49 -1.55
C PRO A 202 -11.03 11.09 -0.33
N PHE A 203 -9.78 11.53 -0.46
CA PHE A 203 -9.07 12.16 0.66
C PHE A 203 -9.72 13.47 1.12
N SER A 204 -10.48 14.14 0.25
CA SER A 204 -11.26 15.33 0.62
C SER A 204 -12.41 15.06 1.59
N SER A 205 -12.87 13.81 1.72
CA SER A 205 -13.88 13.45 2.72
C SER A 205 -13.27 13.03 4.05
N LEU A 206 -11.94 12.98 4.16
CA LEU A 206 -11.25 12.66 5.40
C LEU A 206 -10.94 13.94 6.16
N PRO A 207 -11.13 13.98 7.49
CA PRO A 207 -10.92 15.18 8.30
C PRO A 207 -9.44 15.57 8.48
N ASN A 208 -8.54 15.08 7.62
CA ASN A 208 -7.11 15.32 7.76
C ASN A 208 -6.71 16.60 7.01
N ASN A 209 -6.33 17.62 7.77
CA ASN A 209 -5.82 18.90 7.25
C ASN A 209 -4.33 18.84 6.86
N GLY A 210 -3.67 17.68 6.99
CA GLY A 210 -2.24 17.50 6.76
C GLY A 210 -1.90 16.54 5.61
N LYS A 211 -0.62 16.15 5.54
CA LYS A 211 -0.16 15.10 4.62
C LYS A 211 -0.86 13.77 4.93
N VAL A 212 -1.30 13.07 3.89
CA VAL A 212 -1.84 11.73 4.06
C VAL A 212 -0.72 10.77 4.44
N VAL A 213 -0.94 9.96 5.48
CA VAL A 213 -0.01 8.92 5.91
C VAL A 213 -0.70 7.57 5.92
N ILE A 214 -0.03 6.58 5.34
CA ILE A 214 -0.54 5.23 5.14
C ILE A 214 0.48 4.21 5.64
N GLY A 215 0.01 3.23 6.42
CA GLY A 215 0.80 2.07 6.83
C GLY A 215 0.67 0.95 5.80
N VAL A 216 1.73 0.18 5.60
CA VAL A 216 1.72 -1.01 4.73
C VAL A 216 2.28 -2.21 5.50
N ASN A 217 1.48 -3.26 5.63
CA ASN A 217 1.89 -4.52 6.25
C ASN A 217 2.24 -5.57 5.19
N SER A 218 3.33 -6.30 5.42
CA SER A 218 3.65 -7.50 4.65
C SER A 218 4.28 -8.54 5.57
N PHE A 219 3.59 -9.68 5.74
CA PHE A 219 3.97 -10.72 6.69
C PHE A 219 4.28 -12.01 5.93
N GLY A 220 5.48 -12.52 6.09
CA GLY A 220 5.89 -13.79 5.50
C GLY A 220 5.42 -14.95 6.35
N MET A 221 4.96 -16.02 5.72
CA MET A 221 4.58 -17.27 6.38
C MET A 221 5.69 -17.83 7.29
N GLY A 222 6.96 -17.55 6.97
CA GLY A 222 8.12 -17.93 7.81
C GLY A 222 8.30 -17.08 9.08
N GLY A 223 7.42 -16.13 9.38
CA GLY A 223 7.46 -15.28 10.57
C GLY A 223 8.20 -13.95 10.39
N THR A 224 8.75 -13.65 9.22
CA THR A 224 9.32 -12.33 8.94
C THR A 224 8.18 -11.33 8.70
N THR A 225 8.06 -10.32 9.55
CA THR A 225 7.06 -9.27 9.43
C THR A 225 7.70 -7.96 9.02
N THR A 226 7.00 -7.17 8.20
CA THR A 226 7.44 -5.86 7.74
C THR A 226 6.30 -4.86 7.81
N HIS A 227 6.62 -3.66 8.29
CA HIS A 227 5.73 -2.50 8.28
C HIS A 227 6.45 -1.31 7.66
N ALA A 228 5.77 -0.62 6.75
CA ALA A 228 6.26 0.63 6.16
C ALA A 228 5.30 1.79 6.45
N ILE A 229 5.85 2.96 6.74
CA ILE A 229 5.12 4.22 6.85
C ILE A 229 5.37 5.01 5.57
N ILE A 230 4.31 5.24 4.80
CA ILE A 230 4.35 5.99 3.54
C ILE A 230 3.58 7.29 3.72
N GLU A 231 4.18 8.40 3.30
CA GLU A 231 3.60 9.74 3.38
C GLU A 231 3.38 10.33 2.00
N GLU A 232 2.30 11.10 1.86
CA GLU A 232 2.06 11.94 0.69
C GLU A 232 3.16 12.99 0.56
N TYR A 233 3.71 13.10 -0.65
CA TYR A 233 4.58 14.23 -0.97
C TYR A 233 3.74 15.46 -1.27
N GLN A 234 3.90 16.51 -0.46
CA GLN A 234 3.38 17.84 -0.74
C GLN A 234 4.57 18.77 -0.94
N PRO A 235 4.76 19.34 -2.15
CA PRO A 235 5.82 20.30 -2.37
C PRO A 235 5.61 21.51 -1.45
N ASN A 236 6.72 22.06 -0.92
CA ASN A 236 6.66 23.31 -0.17
C ASN A 236 6.07 24.39 -1.09
N LYS A 237 4.96 25.01 -0.67
CA LYS A 237 4.23 26.04 -1.47
C LYS A 237 5.03 27.32 -1.75
N THR A 238 6.30 27.38 -1.39
CA THR A 238 7.11 28.60 -1.37
C THR A 238 7.60 29.09 -2.74
N SER A 239 7.18 28.50 -3.87
CA SER A 239 7.77 28.85 -5.17
C SER A 239 6.81 28.86 -6.37
N ILE A 240 5.53 29.18 -6.19
CA ILE A 240 4.63 29.41 -7.35
C ILE A 240 3.95 30.81 -7.35
N GLU A 241 3.97 31.60 -6.28
CA GLU A 241 3.30 32.93 -6.30
C GLU A 241 4.14 34.12 -6.78
N ASN A 242 5.40 33.93 -7.20
CA ASN A 242 6.20 35.03 -7.77
C ASN A 242 6.50 34.77 -9.24
N GLY A 243 5.54 35.06 -10.13
CA GLY A 243 5.82 35.07 -11.56
C GLY A 243 4.62 35.07 -12.48
N HIS A 244 3.68 36.01 -12.32
CA HIS A 244 3.02 36.74 -13.43
C HIS A 244 1.84 37.55 -12.86
N ILE A 245 2.12 38.82 -12.52
CA ILE A 245 1.11 39.86 -12.67
C ILE A 245 1.06 40.12 -14.17
N ASP A 246 0.00 39.64 -14.81
CA ASP A 246 -0.26 39.87 -16.23
C ASP A 246 -0.77 41.31 -16.38
N ASP A 247 0.17 42.26 -16.54
CA ASP A 247 -0.12 43.64 -16.93
C ASP A 247 -0.58 43.66 -18.39
N GLY A 248 -1.82 43.17 -18.62
CA GLY A 248 -2.77 43.58 -19.65
C GLY A 248 -2.34 43.82 -21.10
N ASN A 249 -1.13 43.45 -21.56
CA ASN A 249 -0.66 43.85 -22.89
C ASN A 249 0.40 42.94 -23.53
N HIS A 250 0.25 41.62 -23.43
CA HIS A 250 1.05 40.68 -24.21
C HIS A 250 0.21 39.86 -25.20
N ILE A 251 0.47 40.08 -26.48
CA ILE A 251 0.09 39.19 -27.58
C ILE A 251 0.60 37.79 -27.24
N LYS A 252 -0.30 36.82 -27.03
CA LYS A 252 0.05 35.40 -26.82
C LYS A 252 0.87 34.91 -28.02
N SER A 253 2.20 34.85 -27.86
CA SER A 253 3.08 34.23 -28.84
C SER A 253 2.68 32.75 -28.97
N LYS A 254 2.57 32.26 -30.22
CA LYS A 254 2.35 30.84 -30.46
C LYS A 254 3.51 30.06 -29.85
N GLN A 255 3.25 29.30 -28.80
CA GLN A 255 4.22 28.36 -28.24
C GLN A 255 4.27 27.12 -29.14
N TYR A 256 5.46 26.84 -29.69
CA TYR A 256 5.72 25.62 -30.44
C TYR A 256 6.43 24.63 -29.50
N PHE A 257 5.93 23.40 -29.44
CA PHE A 257 6.54 22.32 -28.67
C PHE A 257 7.15 21.30 -29.63
N ILE A 258 8.40 20.91 -29.37
CA ILE A 258 9.06 19.83 -30.12
C ILE A 258 8.87 18.53 -29.33
N PHE A 259 8.13 17.59 -29.90
CA PHE A 259 7.98 16.25 -29.34
C PHE A 259 8.95 15.30 -30.04
N ILE A 260 9.87 14.71 -29.27
CA ILE A 260 10.89 13.80 -29.79
C ILE A 260 10.53 12.37 -29.37
N PHE A 261 10.43 11.47 -30.34
CA PHE A 261 10.19 10.04 -30.12
C PHE A 261 11.31 9.23 -30.75
N SER A 262 11.75 8.17 -30.09
CA SER A 262 12.73 7.24 -30.64
C SER A 262 12.45 5.82 -30.12
N THR A 263 12.68 4.84 -30.98
CA THR A 263 12.63 3.41 -30.60
C THR A 263 13.70 2.65 -31.36
N LYS A 264 14.09 1.48 -30.85
CA LYS A 264 15.10 0.63 -31.50
C LYS A 264 14.62 0.03 -32.83
N ARG A 265 13.30 -0.11 -33.03
CA ARG A 265 12.68 -0.74 -34.21
C ARG A 265 11.52 0.09 -34.71
N ARG A 266 11.40 0.27 -36.03
CA ARG A 266 10.30 1.01 -36.66
C ARG A 266 8.91 0.56 -36.20
N GLN A 267 8.71 -0.74 -36.01
CA GLN A 267 7.43 -1.30 -35.54
C GLN A 267 7.04 -0.81 -34.14
N SER A 268 8.02 -0.61 -33.24
CA SER A 268 7.78 -0.03 -31.92
C SER A 268 7.45 1.46 -31.99
N LEU A 269 8.04 2.19 -32.94
CA LEU A 269 7.72 3.61 -33.18
C LEU A 269 6.27 3.77 -33.65
N ASN A 270 5.85 2.94 -34.62
CA ASN A 270 4.48 2.89 -35.10
C ASN A 270 3.49 2.58 -33.96
N HIS A 271 3.80 1.58 -33.12
CA HIS A 271 2.97 1.26 -31.97
C HIS A 271 2.89 2.42 -30.95
N GLN A 272 4.00 3.09 -30.63
CA GLN A 272 4.01 4.24 -29.73
C GLN A 272 3.22 5.44 -30.26
N LEU A 273 3.24 5.64 -31.57
CA LEU A 273 2.56 6.77 -32.21
C LEU A 273 1.10 6.44 -32.61
N MET A 274 0.66 5.19 -32.44
CA MET A 274 -0.63 4.68 -32.93
C MET A 274 -0.85 4.94 -34.44
N ILE A 275 0.21 4.79 -35.25
CA ILE A 275 0.22 4.97 -36.71
C ILE A 275 0.67 3.68 -37.42
#